data_AF-D9Y083-F1
#
_entry.id   AF-D9Y083-F1
#
_cell.length_a   1.000
_cell.length_b   1.000
_cell.length_c   1.000
_cell.angle_alpha   90.00
_cell.angle_beta   90.00
_cell.angle_gamma   90.00
#
_symmetry.space_group_name_H-M   'P 1'
#
loop_
_entity.id
_entity.type
_entity.pdbx_description
1 polymer ?
#
loop_
_entity_poly.entity_id
_entity_poly.type
_entity_poly.pdbx_seq_one_letter_code
_entity_poly.pdbx_strand_id
1 'polypeptide(L)'
;MGVHIDISGLRPEQVAVVPSPLAELGMALHALSEPGHHPGLQAWATGVTARLDPHLADRMCEADFLWRSTFSDLFLPCAGVPGRTTLPGGTLAEDLDLLDKLSDEQFVDAALEFTCALPYGLPGAGPLTDAGLRRRSLELAAARGPRQTEFTERLLSDPPGIRGRLRQFLEDCDEAFFAETWSRLRHQLAADTRHKTDLLRHKGPAGALTAVSPAVTVDEAAGRITVDKLG
;
A
#
# COMPACT_ATOMS: atom_id res chain seq x y z
N MET A 1 4.40 20.58 -1.20
CA MET A 1 5.58 19.68 -1.31
C MET A 1 5.15 18.60 -2.28
N GLY A 2 5.67 18.66 -3.51
CA GLY A 2 5.29 17.73 -4.57
C GLY A 2 6.25 16.55 -4.66
N VAL A 3 5.73 15.41 -5.11
CA VAL A 3 6.53 14.25 -5.51
C VAL A 3 6.73 14.31 -7.02
N HIS A 4 7.97 14.10 -7.48
CA HIS A 4 8.29 13.97 -8.90
C HIS A 4 8.65 12.53 -9.22
N ILE A 5 8.03 11.99 -10.26
CA ILE A 5 8.29 10.64 -10.76
C ILE A 5 8.87 10.80 -12.17
N ASP A 6 10.10 10.33 -12.35
CA ASP A 6 10.74 10.25 -13.66
C ASP A 6 10.16 9.06 -14.43
N ILE A 7 9.57 9.35 -15.59
CA ILE A 7 9.02 8.36 -16.52
C ILE A 7 9.78 8.37 -17.85
N SER A 8 10.99 8.92 -17.88
CA SER A 8 11.86 8.89 -19.06
C SER A 8 12.08 7.44 -19.52
N GLY A 9 11.75 7.17 -20.80
CA GLY A 9 11.85 5.83 -21.38
C GLY A 9 10.71 4.87 -21.03
N LEU A 10 9.71 5.31 -20.24
CA LEU A 10 8.50 4.52 -20.01
C LEU A 10 7.67 4.46 -21.29
N ARG A 11 7.44 3.25 -21.80
CA ARG A 11 6.60 3.08 -22.98
C ARG A 11 5.13 3.03 -22.56
N PRO A 12 4.19 3.65 -23.29
CA PRO A 12 2.77 3.66 -22.91
C PRO A 12 2.17 2.27 -22.69
N GLU A 13 2.62 1.25 -23.44
CA GLU A 13 2.18 -0.14 -23.28
C GLU A 13 2.60 -0.79 -21.95
N GLN A 14 3.50 -0.17 -21.19
CA GLN A 14 3.92 -0.61 -19.86
C GLN A 14 3.11 0.03 -18.74
N VAL A 15 2.18 0.93 -19.08
CA VAL A 15 1.25 1.54 -18.13
C VAL A 15 -0.04 0.75 -18.12
N ALA A 16 -0.49 0.34 -16.93
CA ALA A 16 -1.74 -0.36 -16.74
C ALA A 16 -2.60 0.37 -15.71
N VAL A 17 -3.90 0.34 -15.90
CA VAL A 17 -4.88 0.74 -14.89
C VAL A 17 -5.58 -0.53 -14.45
N VAL A 18 -5.47 -0.84 -13.16
CA VAL A 18 -5.96 -2.09 -12.58
C VAL A 18 -6.41 -1.83 -11.14
N PRO A 19 -7.53 -2.41 -10.71
CA PRO A 19 -7.88 -2.42 -9.29
C PRO A 19 -6.96 -3.38 -8.53
N SER A 20 -6.71 -3.10 -7.25
CA SER A 20 -6.06 -4.03 -6.31
C SER A 20 -6.94 -4.20 -5.08
N PRO A 21 -7.52 -5.40 -4.86
CA PRO A 21 -8.26 -5.70 -3.64
C PRO A 21 -7.46 -5.43 -2.36
N LEU A 22 -6.17 -5.76 -2.34
CA LEU A 22 -5.34 -5.52 -1.15
C LEU A 22 -5.07 -4.03 -0.91
N ALA A 23 -4.82 -3.25 -1.96
CA ALA A 23 -4.68 -1.80 -1.81
C ALA A 23 -5.97 -1.16 -1.27
N GLU A 24 -7.12 -1.60 -1.76
CA GLU A 24 -8.44 -1.12 -1.34
C GLU A 24 -8.77 -1.54 0.11
N LEU A 25 -8.35 -2.74 0.54
CA LEU A 25 -8.40 -3.15 1.94
C LEU A 25 -7.52 -2.26 2.81
N GLY A 26 -6.29 -1.93 2.37
CA GLY A 26 -5.43 -0.97 3.05
C GLY A 26 -6.10 0.40 3.22
N MET A 27 -6.79 0.89 2.19
CA MET A 27 -7.53 2.16 2.25
C MET A 27 -8.74 2.09 3.18
N ALA A 28 -9.42 0.93 3.25
CA ALA A 28 -10.49 0.70 4.20
C ALA A 28 -9.96 0.72 5.65
N LEU A 29 -8.83 0.05 5.93
CA LEU A 29 -8.16 0.08 7.24
C LEU A 29 -7.73 1.49 7.64
N HIS A 30 -7.21 2.27 6.68
CA HIS A 30 -6.91 3.69 6.88
C HIS A 30 -8.16 4.49 7.27
N ALA A 31 -9.27 4.33 6.54
CA ALA A 31 -10.51 5.04 6.84
C ALA A 31 -11.12 4.65 8.19
N LEU A 32 -10.94 3.41 8.64
CA LEU A 32 -11.35 2.96 9.98
C LEU A 32 -10.46 3.54 11.09
N SER A 33 -9.17 3.72 10.81
CA SER A 33 -8.20 4.26 11.77
C SER A 33 -8.26 5.79 11.90
N GLU A 34 -8.67 6.48 10.82
CA GLU A 34 -8.73 7.94 10.73
C GLU A 34 -10.08 8.42 10.16
N PRO A 35 -11.22 8.05 10.76
CA PRO A 35 -12.53 8.36 10.18
C PRO A 35 -12.75 9.88 10.03
N GLY A 36 -12.14 10.70 10.89
CA GLY A 36 -12.19 12.16 10.83
C GLY A 36 -11.66 12.76 9.51
N HIS A 37 -10.77 12.06 8.80
CA HIS A 37 -10.28 12.47 7.47
C HIS A 37 -11.25 12.08 6.35
N HIS A 38 -12.24 11.22 6.62
CA HIS A 38 -13.15 10.65 5.63
C HIS A 38 -14.61 10.90 6.01
N PRO A 39 -15.09 12.17 6.00
CA PRO A 39 -16.45 12.50 6.43
C PRO A 39 -17.54 11.74 5.63
N GLY A 40 -17.28 11.46 4.35
CA GLY A 40 -18.19 10.67 3.50
C GLY A 40 -18.29 9.18 3.87
N LEU A 41 -17.34 8.66 4.66
CA LEU A 41 -17.29 7.26 5.08
C LEU A 41 -17.67 7.06 6.56
N GLN A 42 -18.05 8.12 7.28
CA GLN A 42 -18.36 8.08 8.72
C GLN A 42 -19.41 7.03 9.11
N ALA A 43 -20.51 6.96 8.35
CA ALA A 43 -21.57 5.98 8.62
C ALA A 43 -21.09 4.54 8.40
N TRP A 44 -20.28 4.33 7.36
CA TRP A 44 -19.66 3.03 7.10
C TRP A 44 -18.68 2.64 8.20
N ALA A 45 -17.76 3.54 8.57
CA ALA A 45 -16.76 3.29 9.60
C ALA A 45 -17.42 2.98 10.95
N THR A 46 -18.43 3.76 11.34
CA THR A 46 -19.22 3.50 12.56
C THR A 46 -19.89 2.13 12.52
N GLY A 47 -20.50 1.75 11.39
CA GLY A 47 -21.18 0.46 11.24
C GLY A 47 -20.25 -0.75 11.23
N VAL A 48 -19.03 -0.60 10.69
CA VAL A 48 -17.98 -1.64 10.76
C VAL A 48 -17.48 -1.77 12.19
N THR A 49 -17.04 -0.68 12.82
CA THR A 49 -16.47 -0.71 14.17
C THR A 49 -17.46 -1.23 15.22
N ALA A 50 -18.76 -0.93 15.08
CA ALA A 50 -19.79 -1.41 16.01
C ALA A 50 -20.00 -2.94 15.99
N ARG A 51 -19.55 -3.63 14.94
CA ARG A 51 -19.72 -5.08 14.74
C ARG A 51 -18.39 -5.83 14.77
N LEU A 52 -17.28 -5.12 14.87
CA LEU A 52 -15.95 -5.71 14.80
C LEU A 52 -15.67 -6.52 16.07
N ASP A 53 -15.14 -7.72 15.89
CA ASP A 53 -14.65 -8.52 17.01
C ASP A 53 -13.55 -7.75 17.77
N PRO A 54 -13.59 -7.67 19.11
CA PRO A 54 -12.61 -6.92 19.88
C PRO A 54 -11.16 -7.38 19.66
N HIS A 55 -10.91 -8.67 19.45
CA HIS A 55 -9.57 -9.18 19.21
C HIS A 55 -9.04 -8.78 17.82
N LEU A 56 -9.91 -8.73 16.82
CA LEU A 56 -9.57 -8.16 15.51
C LEU A 56 -9.33 -6.65 15.60
N ALA A 57 -10.11 -5.92 16.41
CA ALA A 57 -9.90 -4.49 16.64
C ALA A 57 -8.55 -4.19 17.33
N ASP A 58 -8.15 -5.03 18.30
CA ASP A 58 -6.85 -4.90 18.97
C ASP A 58 -5.70 -5.13 17.99
N ARG A 59 -5.76 -6.18 17.16
CA ARG A 59 -4.74 -6.43 16.11
C ARG A 59 -4.65 -5.30 15.09
N MET A 60 -5.79 -4.70 14.72
CA MET A 60 -5.80 -3.52 13.87
C MET A 60 -5.06 -2.35 14.54
N CYS A 61 -5.25 -2.13 15.84
CA CYS A 61 -4.53 -1.10 16.59
C CYS A 61 -3.03 -1.38 16.76
N GLU A 62 -2.61 -2.64 16.75
CA GLU A 62 -1.20 -3.03 16.92
C GLU A 62 -0.33 -2.66 15.71
N ALA A 63 -0.90 -2.69 14.50
CA ALA A 63 -0.17 -2.45 13.26
C ALA A 63 -0.66 -1.21 12.49
N ASP A 64 -1.47 -0.35 13.13
CA ASP A 64 -2.13 0.80 12.49
C ASP A 64 -1.16 1.70 11.72
N PHE A 65 0.06 1.88 12.20
CA PHE A 65 1.10 2.67 11.55
C PHE A 65 1.43 2.23 10.12
N LEU A 66 1.14 0.99 9.73
CA LEU A 66 1.33 0.50 8.36
C LEU A 66 0.33 1.08 7.35
N TRP A 67 -0.82 1.60 7.78
CA TRP A 67 -1.84 2.21 6.90
C TRP A 67 -2.35 3.57 7.39
N ARG A 68 -2.10 3.93 8.64
CA ARG A 68 -2.59 5.16 9.27
C ARG A 68 -1.75 6.38 8.91
N SER A 69 -0.44 6.31 9.20
CA SER A 69 0.50 7.42 9.01
C SER A 69 1.31 7.30 7.73
N THR A 70 1.60 6.07 7.34
CA THR A 70 2.14 5.70 6.04
C THR A 70 1.18 4.71 5.39
N PHE A 71 1.20 4.62 4.06
CA PHE A 71 0.53 3.54 3.35
C PHE A 71 1.63 2.60 2.87
N SER A 72 1.87 1.54 3.63
CA SER A 72 2.99 0.63 3.41
C SER A 72 2.90 -0.04 2.03
N ASP A 73 4.04 -0.17 1.35
CA ASP A 73 4.19 -0.91 0.10
C ASP A 73 3.78 -2.40 0.22
N LEU A 74 3.61 -2.93 1.43
CA LEU A 74 3.01 -4.26 1.66
C LEU A 74 1.58 -4.37 1.11
N PHE A 75 0.87 -3.26 0.94
CA PHE A 75 -0.47 -3.22 0.32
C PHE A 75 -0.43 -3.15 -1.22
N LEU A 76 0.76 -3.09 -1.81
CA LEU A 76 1.01 -3.14 -3.26
C LEU A 76 2.14 -4.13 -3.60
N PRO A 77 2.05 -5.40 -3.18
CA PRO A 77 3.16 -6.36 -3.25
C PRO A 77 3.61 -6.67 -4.68
N CYS A 78 2.75 -6.45 -5.69
CA CYS A 78 3.10 -6.61 -7.09
C CYS A 78 4.32 -5.78 -7.51
N ALA A 79 4.54 -4.62 -6.87
CA ALA A 79 5.69 -3.74 -7.15
C ALA A 79 7.03 -4.35 -6.71
N GLY A 80 7.02 -5.23 -5.70
CA GLY A 80 8.20 -5.93 -5.20
C GLY A 80 8.54 -7.20 -5.98
N VAL A 81 7.64 -7.74 -6.80
CA VAL A 81 7.90 -8.99 -7.53
C VAL A 81 8.97 -8.79 -8.62
N PRO A 82 9.99 -9.67 -8.70
CA PRO A 82 11.04 -9.58 -9.72
C PRO A 82 10.49 -9.46 -11.15
N GLY A 83 11.17 -8.68 -11.99
CA GLY A 83 10.75 -8.39 -13.36
C GLY A 83 9.86 -7.14 -13.48
N ARG A 84 9.20 -6.70 -12.40
CA ARG A 84 8.42 -5.44 -12.33
C ARG A 84 7.35 -5.29 -13.42
N THR A 85 6.83 -6.40 -13.93
CA THR A 85 5.70 -6.45 -14.87
C THR A 85 4.46 -7.09 -14.26
N THR A 86 4.55 -7.49 -12.98
CA THR A 86 3.45 -8.12 -12.26
C THR A 86 2.40 -7.07 -11.91
N LEU A 87 1.15 -7.37 -12.24
CA LEU A 87 0.00 -6.56 -11.87
C LEU A 87 -0.62 -7.12 -10.57
N PRO A 88 -1.42 -6.34 -9.84
CA PRO A 88 -2.29 -6.85 -8.79
C PRO A 88 -3.16 -8.02 -9.25
N GLY A 89 -3.51 -8.88 -8.32
CA GLY A 89 -4.49 -9.95 -8.48
C GLY A 89 -5.91 -9.42 -8.69
N GLY A 90 -6.78 -10.27 -9.24
CA GLY A 90 -8.21 -9.99 -9.35
C GLY A 90 -8.99 -10.22 -8.05
N THR A 91 -8.38 -10.89 -7.08
CA THR A 91 -8.94 -11.20 -5.75
C THR A 91 -7.95 -10.89 -4.63
N LEU A 92 -8.44 -10.75 -3.40
CA LEU A 92 -7.58 -10.54 -2.24
C LEU A 92 -6.60 -11.71 -2.06
N ALA A 93 -7.05 -12.95 -2.23
CA ALA A 93 -6.20 -14.13 -2.14
C ALA A 93 -5.03 -14.07 -3.14
N GLU A 94 -5.29 -13.66 -4.38
CA GLU A 94 -4.25 -13.51 -5.40
C GLU A 94 -3.25 -12.39 -5.05
N ASP A 95 -3.71 -11.27 -4.48
CA ASP A 95 -2.80 -10.21 -3.98
C ASP A 95 -1.95 -10.70 -2.79
N LEU A 96 -2.54 -11.48 -1.87
CA LEU A 96 -1.81 -12.09 -0.75
C LEU A 96 -0.79 -13.14 -1.23
N ASP A 97 -1.09 -13.87 -2.31
CA ASP A 97 -0.11 -14.75 -2.94
C ASP A 97 1.05 -13.98 -3.59
N LEU A 98 0.86 -12.71 -3.98
CA LEU A 98 1.96 -11.83 -4.40
C LEU A 98 2.79 -11.37 -3.20
N LEU A 99 2.15 -11.07 -2.06
CA LEU A 99 2.84 -10.73 -0.81
C LEU A 99 3.77 -11.87 -0.37
N ASP A 100 3.33 -13.12 -0.52
CA ASP A 100 4.12 -14.30 -0.18
C ASP A 100 5.29 -14.56 -1.13
N LYS A 101 5.29 -13.96 -2.32
CA LYS A 101 6.41 -14.06 -3.27
C LYS A 101 7.53 -13.07 -2.98
N LEU A 102 7.32 -12.09 -2.11
CA LEU A 102 8.39 -11.17 -1.68
C LEU A 102 9.50 -11.95 -0.96
N SER A 103 10.75 -11.62 -1.24
CA SER A 103 11.85 -12.08 -0.37
C SER A 103 11.69 -11.49 1.02
N ASP A 104 12.32 -12.10 2.03
CA ASP A 104 12.26 -11.58 3.39
C ASP A 104 12.85 -10.16 3.45
N GLU A 105 13.89 -9.85 2.67
CA GLU A 105 14.43 -8.50 2.54
C GLU A 105 13.41 -7.52 1.95
N GLN A 106 12.71 -7.91 0.89
CA GLN A 106 11.69 -7.05 0.26
C GLN A 106 10.50 -6.81 1.19
N PHE A 107 10.07 -7.85 1.89
CA PHE A 107 9.00 -7.75 2.88
C PHE A 107 9.41 -6.83 4.03
N VAL A 108 10.62 -6.98 4.56
CA VAL A 108 11.13 -6.14 5.66
C VAL A 108 11.31 -4.70 5.22
N ASP A 109 11.80 -4.45 4.01
CA ASP A 109 11.95 -3.09 3.47
C ASP A 109 10.59 -2.37 3.38
N ALA A 110 9.59 -3.01 2.76
CA ALA A 110 8.23 -2.48 2.66
C ALA A 110 7.56 -2.28 4.03
N ALA A 111 7.80 -3.20 4.98
CA ALA A 111 7.25 -3.12 6.33
C ALA A 111 7.89 -2.03 7.21
N LEU A 112 9.12 -1.60 6.88
CA LEU A 112 9.86 -0.58 7.63
C LEU A 112 9.69 0.83 7.05
N GLU A 113 8.87 1.01 6.01
CA GLU A 113 8.63 2.30 5.36
C GLU A 113 8.24 3.41 6.35
N PHE A 114 7.48 3.06 7.40
CA PHE A 114 7.08 3.99 8.46
C PHE A 114 8.27 4.64 9.18
N THR A 115 9.45 4.02 9.18
CA THR A 115 10.67 4.56 9.80
C THR A 115 11.26 5.72 8.99
N CYS A 116 10.90 5.85 7.70
CA CYS A 116 11.45 6.82 6.75
C CYS A 116 12.99 6.81 6.71
N ALA A 117 13.61 5.66 7.01
CA ALA A 117 15.04 5.52 7.27
C ALA A 117 15.93 5.49 6.03
N LEU A 118 15.39 4.96 4.93
CA LEU A 118 16.14 4.58 3.74
C LEU A 118 15.76 5.50 2.57
N PRO A 119 16.72 5.94 1.75
CA PRO A 119 16.40 6.51 0.45
C PRO A 119 15.67 5.43 -0.37
N TYR A 120 14.46 5.73 -0.82
CA TYR A 120 13.75 4.86 -1.76
C TYR A 120 14.63 4.56 -2.97
N GLY A 121 14.74 3.28 -3.34
CA GLY A 121 15.26 2.87 -4.65
C GLY A 121 16.77 2.65 -4.77
N LEU A 122 17.54 2.62 -3.69
CA LEU A 122 18.95 2.20 -3.76
C LEU A 122 19.10 0.69 -3.52
N PRO A 123 19.63 -0.07 -4.50
CA PRO A 123 19.99 -1.47 -4.27
C PRO A 123 21.09 -1.55 -3.19
N GLY A 124 20.93 -2.40 -2.19
CA GLY A 124 21.90 -2.57 -1.12
C GLY A 124 21.54 -3.72 -0.16
N ALA A 125 22.45 -4.01 0.77
CA ALA A 125 22.17 -4.91 1.88
C ALA A 125 21.03 -4.32 2.74
N GLY A 126 20.03 -5.12 3.07
CA GLY A 126 18.93 -4.73 3.95
C GLY A 126 19.26 -4.94 5.44
N PRO A 127 18.38 -4.52 6.36
CA PRO A 127 18.60 -4.66 7.81
C PRO A 127 18.62 -6.12 8.31
N LEU A 128 18.29 -7.10 7.44
CA LEU A 128 18.48 -8.52 7.74
C LEU A 128 19.94 -8.97 7.64
N THR A 129 20.73 -8.33 6.77
CA THR A 129 22.11 -8.74 6.47
C THR A 129 23.15 -7.69 6.90
N ASP A 130 22.73 -6.44 7.11
CA ASP A 130 23.58 -5.35 7.60
C ASP A 130 23.22 -4.98 9.05
N ALA A 131 24.14 -5.23 9.98
CA ALA A 131 23.95 -4.94 11.41
C ALA A 131 23.85 -3.44 11.74
N GLY A 132 24.48 -2.57 10.94
CA GLY A 132 24.40 -1.13 11.08
C GLY A 132 23.02 -0.61 10.68
N LEU A 133 22.48 -1.10 9.56
CA LEU A 133 21.11 -0.80 9.14
C LEU A 133 20.09 -1.39 10.11
N ARG A 134 20.30 -2.63 10.59
CA ARG A 134 19.46 -3.23 11.63
C ARG A 134 19.34 -2.34 12.86
N ARG A 135 20.47 -1.87 13.39
CA ARG A 135 20.51 -0.97 14.56
C ARG A 135 19.79 0.35 14.26
N ARG A 136 20.03 0.94 13.10
CA ARG A 136 19.37 2.20 12.70
C ARG A 136 17.85 2.05 12.56
N SER A 137 17.37 0.94 11.99
CA SER A 137 15.93 0.66 11.89
C SER A 137 15.29 0.56 13.27
N LEU A 138 15.95 -0.09 14.23
CA LEU A 138 15.48 -0.17 15.62
C LEU A 138 15.48 1.20 16.32
N GLU A 139 16.53 2.01 16.14
CA GLU A 139 16.60 3.37 16.70
C GLU A 139 15.45 4.26 16.18
N LEU A 140 15.15 4.19 14.88
CA LEU A 140 14.08 4.96 14.26
C LEU A 140 12.70 4.47 14.67
N ALA A 141 12.51 3.15 14.81
CA ALA A 141 11.29 2.58 15.37
C ALA A 141 11.07 3.02 16.83
N ALA A 142 12.13 3.01 17.64
CA ALA A 142 12.09 3.48 19.03
C ALA A 142 11.69 4.95 19.16
N ALA A 143 12.10 5.79 18.22
CA ALA A 143 11.69 7.20 18.18
C ALA A 143 10.18 7.38 17.87
N ARG A 144 9.49 6.36 17.34
CA ARG A 144 8.05 6.40 17.02
C ARG A 144 7.17 5.81 18.11
N GLY A 145 7.72 4.94 18.95
CA GLY A 145 7.03 4.43 20.13
C GLY A 145 7.22 2.93 20.38
N PRO A 146 6.78 2.43 21.54
CA PRO A 146 7.02 1.05 21.96
C PRO A 146 6.41 0.01 21.03
N ARG A 147 5.24 0.28 20.43
CA ARG A 147 4.58 -0.64 19.48
C ARG A 147 5.43 -0.84 18.22
N GLN A 148 5.95 0.25 17.65
CA GLN A 148 6.82 0.22 16.49
C GLN A 148 8.14 -0.50 16.79
N THR A 149 8.71 -0.28 17.97
CA THR A 149 9.91 -1.01 18.43
C THR A 149 9.65 -2.51 18.46
N GLU A 150 8.61 -2.94 19.18
CA GLU A 150 8.29 -4.35 19.34
C GLU A 150 7.97 -5.02 18.00
N PHE A 151 7.21 -4.35 17.14
CA PHE A 151 6.96 -4.82 15.78
C PHE A 151 8.28 -4.99 15.00
N THR A 152 9.16 -4.00 15.04
CA THR A 152 10.44 -4.01 14.30
C THR A 152 11.36 -5.11 14.81
N GLU A 153 11.44 -5.32 16.13
CA GLU A 153 12.24 -6.40 16.73
C GLU A 153 11.75 -7.77 16.28
N ARG A 154 10.43 -8.00 16.29
CA ARG A 154 9.82 -9.25 15.82
C ARG A 154 10.02 -9.43 14.31
N LEU A 155 9.81 -8.38 13.52
CA LEU A 155 10.01 -8.36 12.08
C LEU A 155 11.43 -8.74 11.68
N LEU A 156 12.44 -8.15 12.33
CA LEU A 156 13.85 -8.41 12.02
C LEU A 156 14.36 -9.76 12.55
N SER A 157 13.59 -10.41 13.43
CA SER A 157 13.96 -11.71 14.03
C SER A 157 13.24 -12.88 13.37
N ASP A 158 12.00 -12.66 12.91
CA ASP A 158 11.15 -13.65 12.26
C ASP A 158 10.27 -13.00 11.17
N PRO A 159 10.86 -12.60 10.02
CA PRO A 159 10.10 -12.03 8.91
C PRO A 159 8.97 -12.95 8.42
N PRO A 160 9.20 -14.27 8.18
CA PRO A 160 8.14 -15.17 7.73
C PRO A 160 6.96 -15.26 8.69
N GLY A 161 7.20 -15.30 10.01
CA GLY A 161 6.11 -15.33 10.98
C GLY A 161 5.33 -14.01 11.05
N ILE A 162 5.97 -12.85 10.87
CA ILE A 162 5.25 -11.58 10.76
C ILE A 162 4.41 -11.53 9.48
N ARG A 163 4.95 -11.98 8.34
CA ARG A 163 4.19 -12.08 7.09
C ARG A 163 2.97 -12.98 7.23
N GLY A 164 3.10 -14.15 7.84
CA GLY A 164 1.97 -15.06 8.07
C GLY A 164 0.90 -14.45 8.99
N ARG A 165 1.30 -13.75 10.06
CA ARG A 165 0.37 -13.02 10.93
C ARG A 165 -0.37 -11.90 10.21
N LEU A 166 0.34 -11.14 9.36
CA LEU A 166 -0.27 -10.08 8.55
C LEU A 166 -1.27 -10.67 7.55
N ARG A 167 -0.90 -11.76 6.84
CA ARG A 167 -1.79 -12.46 5.92
C ARG A 167 -3.09 -12.87 6.61
N GLN A 168 -2.98 -13.57 7.75
CA GLN A 168 -4.15 -14.00 8.52
C GLN A 168 -5.00 -12.81 8.96
N PHE A 169 -4.37 -11.73 9.45
CA PHE A 169 -5.10 -10.53 9.83
C PHE A 169 -5.91 -9.93 8.67
N LEU A 170 -5.33 -9.86 7.47
CA LEU A 170 -6.01 -9.33 6.29
C LEU A 170 -7.15 -10.23 5.81
N GLU A 171 -6.99 -11.56 5.90
CA GLU A 171 -8.05 -12.54 5.65
C GLU A 171 -9.19 -12.41 6.67
N ASP A 172 -8.88 -12.20 7.95
CA ASP A 172 -9.87 -11.97 9.00
C ASP A 172 -10.63 -10.64 8.78
N CYS A 173 -9.95 -9.60 8.27
CA CYS A 173 -10.60 -8.35 7.85
C CYS A 173 -11.55 -8.55 6.66
N ASP A 174 -11.17 -9.41 5.70
CA ASP A 174 -12.02 -9.78 4.58
C ASP A 174 -13.32 -10.42 5.03
N GLU A 175 -13.22 -11.42 5.90
CA GLU A 175 -14.38 -12.09 6.48
C GLU A 175 -15.26 -11.12 7.30
N ALA A 176 -14.64 -10.28 8.12
CA ALA A 176 -15.36 -9.41 9.04
C ALA A 176 -16.11 -8.26 8.35
N PHE A 177 -15.53 -7.64 7.32
CA PHE A 177 -16.16 -6.47 6.68
C PHE A 177 -15.77 -6.21 5.23
N PHE A 178 -14.57 -6.62 4.80
CA PHE A 178 -14.07 -6.16 3.51
C PHE A 178 -14.70 -6.91 2.34
N ALA A 179 -15.06 -8.19 2.45
CA ALA A 179 -15.79 -8.90 1.39
C ALA A 179 -17.12 -8.22 1.04
N GLU A 180 -17.89 -7.78 2.04
CA GLU A 180 -19.12 -6.99 1.84
C GLU A 180 -18.82 -5.66 1.14
N THR A 181 -17.79 -4.96 1.60
CA THR A 181 -17.37 -3.65 1.08
C THR A 181 -16.90 -3.77 -0.38
N TRP A 182 -16.00 -4.71 -0.66
CA TRP A 182 -15.49 -5.04 -1.98
C TRP A 182 -16.62 -5.41 -2.94
N SER A 183 -17.61 -6.16 -2.46
CA SER A 183 -18.74 -6.57 -3.29
C SER A 183 -19.50 -5.37 -3.88
N ARG A 184 -19.57 -4.26 -3.15
CA ARG A 184 -20.24 -3.02 -3.56
C ARG A 184 -19.37 -2.16 -4.48
N LEU A 185 -18.07 -2.13 -4.22
CA LEU A 185 -17.12 -1.27 -4.94
C LEU A 185 -16.65 -1.84 -6.28
N ARG A 186 -16.49 -3.17 -6.38
CA ARG A 186 -15.82 -3.83 -7.52
C ARG A 186 -16.39 -3.44 -8.89
N HIS A 187 -17.70 -3.24 -9.00
CA HIS A 187 -18.34 -2.87 -10.27
C HIS A 187 -18.04 -1.44 -10.69
N GLN A 188 -18.00 -0.52 -9.72
CA GLN A 188 -17.64 0.88 -9.96
C GLN A 188 -16.16 0.99 -10.32
N LEU A 189 -15.29 0.30 -9.58
CA LEU A 189 -13.85 0.22 -9.87
C LEU A 189 -13.58 -0.38 -11.25
N ALA A 190 -14.33 -1.42 -11.65
CA ALA A 190 -14.20 -1.99 -12.99
C ALA A 190 -14.64 -1.02 -14.10
N ALA A 191 -15.68 -0.22 -13.87
CA ALA A 191 -16.11 0.80 -14.83
C ALA A 191 -15.09 1.94 -14.95
N ASP A 192 -14.58 2.42 -13.82
CA ASP A 192 -13.53 3.44 -13.77
C ASP A 192 -12.22 2.95 -14.43
N THR A 193 -11.83 1.71 -14.15
CA THR A 193 -10.67 1.06 -14.79
C THR A 193 -10.81 1.02 -16.31
N ARG A 194 -11.97 0.63 -16.84
CA ARG A 194 -12.23 0.64 -18.28
C ARG A 194 -12.11 2.06 -18.86
N HIS A 195 -12.74 3.04 -18.22
CA HIS A 195 -12.69 4.42 -18.65
C HIS A 195 -11.25 4.97 -18.72
N LYS A 196 -10.47 4.76 -17.66
CA LYS A 196 -9.07 5.22 -17.59
C LYS A 196 -8.16 4.45 -18.55
N THR A 197 -8.44 3.16 -18.81
CA THR A 197 -7.75 2.38 -19.84
C THR A 197 -8.04 2.94 -21.24
N ASP A 198 -9.28 3.32 -21.53
CA ASP A 198 -9.65 3.93 -22.81
C ASP A 198 -8.98 5.31 -22.97
N LEU A 199 -8.93 6.12 -21.91
CA LEU A 199 -8.17 7.37 -21.90
C LEU A 199 -6.68 7.13 -22.17
N LEU A 200 -6.06 6.14 -21.52
CA LEU A 200 -4.67 5.80 -21.75
C LEU A 200 -4.40 5.43 -23.21
N ARG A 201 -5.30 4.62 -23.81
CA ARG A 201 -5.19 4.19 -25.22
C ARG A 201 -5.36 5.33 -26.21
N HIS A 202 -6.27 6.26 -25.95
CA HIS A 202 -6.67 7.29 -26.93
C HIS A 202 -6.06 8.67 -26.67
N LYS A 203 -5.63 8.96 -25.45
CA LYS A 203 -5.13 10.26 -24.98
C LYS A 203 -3.75 10.18 -24.31
N GLY A 204 -3.16 8.99 -24.24
CA GLY A 204 -1.84 8.77 -23.64
C GLY A 204 -1.81 8.95 -22.12
N PRO A 205 -0.61 8.85 -21.50
CA PRO A 205 -0.43 8.95 -20.06
C PRO A 205 -0.92 10.28 -19.47
N ALA A 206 -0.70 11.41 -20.15
CA ALA A 206 -1.18 12.70 -19.69
C ALA A 206 -2.71 12.73 -19.51
N GLY A 207 -3.46 12.31 -20.54
CA GLY A 207 -4.92 12.27 -20.48
C GLY A 207 -5.46 11.30 -19.42
N ALA A 208 -4.81 10.15 -19.24
CA ALA A 208 -5.23 9.16 -18.23
C ALA A 208 -4.95 9.63 -16.80
N LEU A 209 -3.76 10.20 -16.53
CA LEU A 209 -3.35 10.60 -15.19
C LEU A 209 -4.09 11.84 -14.68
N THR A 210 -4.45 12.79 -15.55
CA THR A 210 -5.34 13.91 -15.17
C THR A 210 -6.71 13.42 -14.71
N ALA A 211 -7.21 12.30 -15.23
CA ALA A 211 -8.47 11.70 -14.79
C ALA A 211 -8.36 10.93 -13.45
N VAL A 212 -7.14 10.64 -12.99
CA VAL A 212 -6.90 9.99 -11.68
C VAL A 212 -7.06 11.00 -10.55
N SER A 213 -6.45 12.18 -10.68
CA SER A 213 -6.56 13.24 -9.68
C SER A 213 -6.12 14.60 -10.25
N PRO A 214 -6.79 15.71 -9.88
CA PRO A 214 -6.34 17.05 -10.27
C PRO A 214 -4.98 17.43 -9.68
N ALA A 215 -4.52 16.72 -8.65
CA ALA A 215 -3.19 16.89 -8.06
C ALA A 215 -2.05 16.34 -8.93
N VAL A 216 -2.37 15.63 -10.03
CA VAL A 216 -1.39 14.97 -10.90
C VAL A 216 -1.24 15.74 -12.20
N THR A 217 -0.02 16.18 -12.49
CA THR A 217 0.36 16.80 -13.76
C THR A 217 1.43 15.97 -14.45
N VAL A 218 1.43 16.00 -15.78
CA VAL A 218 2.38 15.26 -16.62
C VAL A 218 3.05 16.23 -17.56
N ASP A 219 4.38 16.28 -17.50
CA ASP A 219 5.23 16.92 -18.49
C ASP A 219 5.80 15.84 -19.39
N GLU A 220 5.16 15.60 -20.53
CA GLU A 220 5.57 14.58 -21.49
C GLU A 220 6.92 14.91 -22.14
N ALA A 221 7.24 16.20 -22.32
CA ALA A 221 8.51 16.63 -22.92
C ALA A 221 9.68 16.38 -21.96
N ALA A 222 9.48 16.61 -20.66
CA ALA A 222 10.45 16.32 -19.62
C ALA A 222 10.41 14.87 -19.12
N GLY A 223 9.46 14.05 -19.59
CA GLY A 223 9.27 12.68 -19.11
C GLY A 223 8.99 12.62 -17.60
N ARG A 224 8.13 13.51 -17.08
CA ARG A 224 7.95 13.67 -15.62
C ARG A 224 6.49 13.73 -15.21
N ILE A 225 6.13 12.99 -14.17
CA ILE A 225 4.87 13.16 -13.44
C ILE A 225 5.16 13.98 -12.18
N THR A 226 4.29 14.94 -11.87
CA THR A 226 4.30 15.66 -10.60
C THR A 226 2.99 15.41 -9.87
N VAL A 227 3.09 15.05 -8.60
CA VAL A 227 1.95 14.89 -7.69
C VAL A 227 2.05 15.95 -6.61
N ASP A 228 1.17 16.95 -6.63
CA ASP A 228 1.11 18.00 -5.61
C ASP A 228 -0.31 18.12 -5.04
N LYS A 229 -0.47 17.69 -3.78
CA LYS A 229 -1.75 17.75 -3.07
C LYS A 229 -2.05 19.12 -2.46
N LEU A 230 -1.10 20.05 -2.44
CA LEU A 230 -1.25 21.35 -1.78
C LEU A 230 -1.48 22.51 -2.74
N GLY A 231 -1.17 22.33 -4.03
CA GLY A 231 -1.31 23.38 -5.06
C GLY A 231 -0.23 24.44 -4.99
#